data_AF-A0A920SQV2-F1
#
_entry.id   AF-A0A920SQV2-F1
#
_cell.length_a   1.000
_cell.length_b   1.000
_cell.length_c   1.000
_cell.angle_alpha   90.00
_cell.angle_beta   90.00
_cell.angle_gamma   90.00
#
_symmetry.space_group_name_H-M   'P 1'
#
loop_
_entity.id
_entity.type
_entity.pdbx_description
1 polymer ?
#
loop_
_entity_poly.entity_id
_entity_poly.type
_entity_poly.pdbx_seq_one_letter_code
_entity_poly.pdbx_strand_id
1 'polypeptide(L)'
;MVPAALGNQVVGSIIRPAGYCANFAIKPTLGALHGGEGLSLSQLHLGVHAGSLQDMWSVAYEIAQRGGADPGYPGLYGPEEPAPSCRPGTLLVLETEGWAQCDDPTRAGFHGILDQLRNHGTVLLTHQDHPALEHFEKSIDRNTALCRVLCSYEMRWALRNYRDTGLLARNSVIGWRRRNS
;
A
#
# COMPACT_ATOMS: atom_id res chain seq x y z
N MET A 1 16.93 -17.57 -5.00
CA MET A 1 16.72 -16.11 -4.89
C MET A 1 16.63 -15.51 -6.27
N VAL A 2 15.89 -14.42 -6.44
CA VAL A 2 15.73 -13.66 -7.69
C VAL A 2 16.13 -12.19 -7.46
N PRO A 3 16.61 -11.46 -8.48
CA PRO A 3 17.04 -10.06 -8.31
C PRO A 3 15.88 -9.11 -8.01
N ALA A 4 14.69 -9.40 -8.55
CA ALA A 4 13.45 -8.69 -8.26
C ALA A 4 12.26 -9.66 -8.32
N ALA A 5 11.18 -9.31 -7.64
CA ALA A 5 9.91 -10.03 -7.67
C ALA A 5 8.73 -9.06 -7.81
N LEU A 6 7.66 -9.52 -8.45
CA LEU A 6 6.42 -8.76 -8.59
C LEU A 6 5.38 -9.25 -7.58
N GLY A 7 4.59 -8.31 -7.08
CA GLY A 7 3.44 -8.59 -6.23
C GLY A 7 2.28 -7.69 -6.59
N ASN A 8 1.09 -8.05 -6.12
CA ASN A 8 -0.06 -7.16 -6.15
C ASN A 8 -0.44 -6.72 -4.74
N GLN A 9 -0.94 -5.50 -4.61
CA GLN A 9 -1.39 -4.95 -3.34
C GLN A 9 -2.74 -4.27 -3.47
N VAL A 10 -3.63 -4.59 -2.53
CA VAL A 10 -4.81 -3.80 -2.20
C VAL A 10 -4.53 -2.99 -0.94
N VAL A 11 -4.49 -3.65 0.22
CA VAL A 11 -4.28 -2.98 1.52
C VAL A 11 -2.79 -2.83 1.87
N GLY A 12 -2.02 -3.90 1.75
CA GLY A 12 -0.63 -3.93 2.23
C GLY A 12 0.21 -5.10 1.72
N SER A 13 -0.25 -5.84 0.72
CA SER A 13 0.36 -7.12 0.33
C SER A 13 1.72 -7.00 -0.39
N ILE A 14 2.23 -5.80 -0.62
CA ILE A 14 3.59 -5.51 -1.09
C ILE A 14 4.40 -4.89 0.06
N ILE A 15 3.95 -3.77 0.62
CA ILE A 15 4.72 -3.03 1.62
C ILE A 15 4.85 -3.76 2.97
N ARG A 16 3.84 -4.55 3.38
CA ARG A 16 3.88 -5.30 4.64
C ARG A 16 4.88 -6.47 4.61
N PRO A 17 4.86 -7.39 3.62
CA PRO A 17 5.90 -8.41 3.55
C PRO A 17 7.30 -7.83 3.31
N ALA A 18 7.42 -6.67 2.63
CA ALA A 18 8.70 -5.97 2.52
C ALA A 18 9.26 -5.56 3.90
N GLY A 19 8.39 -5.02 4.77
CA GLY A 19 8.75 -4.69 6.16
C GLY A 19 9.17 -5.90 7.00
N TYR A 20 8.61 -7.08 6.77
CA TYR A 20 9.01 -8.31 7.47
C TYR A 20 10.33 -8.90 6.95
N CYS A 21 10.59 -8.75 5.66
CA CYS A 21 11.73 -9.38 4.98
C CYS A 21 12.91 -8.43 4.75
N ALA A 22 12.83 -7.19 5.26
CA ALA A 22 13.85 -6.15 5.09
C ALA A 22 14.30 -5.96 3.62
N ASN A 23 13.33 -5.92 2.69
CA ASN A 23 13.59 -5.65 1.28
C ASN A 23 13.01 -4.29 0.84
N PHE A 24 13.47 -3.80 -0.30
CA PHE A 24 12.92 -2.60 -0.91
C PHE A 24 11.69 -2.96 -1.72
N ALA A 25 10.60 -2.21 -1.53
CA ALA A 25 9.40 -2.40 -2.31
C ALA A 25 8.65 -1.10 -2.60
N ILE A 26 7.95 -1.05 -3.73
CA ILE A 26 7.10 0.07 -4.11
C ILE A 26 5.66 -0.39 -4.34
N LYS A 27 4.72 0.34 -3.73
CA LYS A 27 3.33 0.42 -4.18
C LYS A 27 3.17 1.79 -4.87
N PRO A 28 3.28 1.87 -6.20
CA PRO A 28 3.28 3.15 -6.90
C PRO A 28 1.89 3.80 -6.84
N THR A 29 1.72 4.95 -7.49
CA THR A 29 0.40 5.54 -7.73
C THR A 29 -0.52 4.51 -8.40
N LEU A 30 -1.81 4.54 -8.09
CA LEU A 30 -2.79 3.64 -8.70
C LEU A 30 -2.71 3.73 -10.23
N GLY A 31 -2.66 2.57 -10.89
CA GLY A 31 -2.55 2.46 -12.35
C GLY A 31 -1.22 2.89 -12.96
N ALA A 32 -0.20 3.21 -12.14
CA ALA A 32 1.11 3.63 -12.65
C ALA A 32 1.85 2.51 -13.41
N LEU A 33 1.62 1.26 -13.03
CA LEU A 33 2.14 0.07 -13.69
C LEU A 33 0.97 -0.78 -14.16
N HIS A 34 0.94 -1.14 -15.44
CA HIS A 34 -0.15 -1.95 -15.98
C HIS A 34 -0.24 -3.30 -15.26
N GLY A 35 -1.39 -3.56 -14.64
CA GLY A 35 -1.60 -4.74 -13.78
C GLY A 35 -1.91 -6.04 -14.52
N GLY A 36 -2.13 -5.97 -15.85
CA GLY A 36 -2.60 -7.10 -16.66
C GLY A 36 -3.97 -7.64 -16.22
N GLU A 37 -4.27 -8.89 -16.55
CA GLU A 37 -5.48 -9.58 -16.07
C GLU A 37 -5.31 -10.06 -14.61
N GLY A 38 -5.41 -9.12 -13.67
CA GLY A 38 -5.52 -9.40 -12.24
C GLY A 38 -6.97 -9.38 -11.74
N LEU A 39 -7.17 -9.75 -10.46
CA LEU A 39 -8.44 -9.49 -9.75
C LEU A 39 -8.82 -8.03 -9.96
N SER A 40 -9.96 -7.77 -10.62
CA SER A 40 -10.42 -6.42 -10.98
C SER A 40 -10.92 -5.61 -9.78
N LEU A 41 -10.08 -5.48 -8.75
CA LEU A 41 -10.34 -4.70 -7.56
C LEU A 41 -9.92 -3.25 -7.82
N SER A 42 -10.76 -2.28 -7.45
CA SER A 42 -10.53 -0.85 -7.75
C SER A 42 -9.27 -0.28 -7.10
N GLN A 43 -8.70 -0.99 -6.13
CA GLN A 43 -7.54 -0.58 -5.35
C GLN A 43 -6.31 -1.46 -5.61
N LEU A 44 -6.35 -2.33 -6.61
CA LEU A 44 -5.22 -3.20 -6.93
C LEU A 44 -4.06 -2.37 -7.53
N HIS A 45 -2.87 -2.58 -7.00
CA HIS A 45 -1.62 -2.05 -7.54
C HIS A 45 -0.72 -3.22 -7.90
N LEU A 46 -0.06 -3.15 -9.05
CA LEU A 46 1.17 -3.91 -9.28
C LEU A 46 2.32 -3.18 -8.57
N GLY A 47 3.27 -3.92 -8.03
CA GLY A 47 4.50 -3.34 -7.51
C GLY A 47 5.63 -4.35 -7.45
N VAL A 48 6.79 -3.83 -7.06
CA VAL A 48 8.08 -4.50 -7.21
C VAL A 48 8.75 -4.63 -5.86
N HIS A 49 9.37 -5.78 -5.61
CA HIS A 49 10.31 -6.04 -4.54
C HIS A 49 11.71 -6.25 -5.10
N ALA A 50 12.75 -5.74 -4.43
CA ALA A 50 14.15 -6.05 -4.75
C ALA A 50 15.07 -5.92 -3.52
N GLY A 51 16.31 -6.40 -3.67
CA GLY A 51 17.36 -6.29 -2.66
C GLY A 51 17.97 -4.89 -2.53
N SER A 52 17.69 -3.99 -3.47
CA SER A 52 18.19 -2.61 -3.49
C SER A 52 17.14 -1.64 -4.01
N LEU A 53 17.28 -0.36 -3.64
CA LEU A 53 16.43 0.72 -4.17
C LEU A 53 16.57 0.86 -5.69
N GLN A 54 17.80 0.72 -6.20
CA GLN A 54 18.13 0.81 -7.61
C GLN A 54 17.39 -0.26 -8.42
N ASP A 55 17.53 -1.54 -8.04
CA ASP A 55 16.91 -2.64 -8.78
C ASP A 55 15.38 -2.55 -8.75
N MET A 56 14.82 -2.17 -7.61
CA MET A 56 13.37 -1.96 -7.46
C MET A 56 12.88 -0.87 -8.42
N TRP A 57 13.59 0.28 -8.47
CA TRP A 57 13.23 1.40 -9.34
C TRP A 57 13.40 1.05 -10.82
N SER A 58 14.55 0.50 -11.22
CA SER A 58 14.81 0.13 -12.62
C SER A 58 13.76 -0.85 -13.15
N VAL A 59 13.36 -1.84 -12.36
CA VAL A 59 12.29 -2.77 -12.77
C VAL A 59 10.93 -2.07 -12.86
N ALA A 60 10.57 -1.21 -11.90
CA ALA A 60 9.33 -0.45 -11.97
C ALA A 60 9.29 0.49 -13.18
N TYR A 61 10.39 1.19 -13.46
CA TYR A 61 10.56 2.07 -14.60
C TYR A 61 10.41 1.31 -15.92
N GLU A 62 11.12 0.19 -16.09
CA GLU A 62 11.04 -0.62 -17.32
C GLU A 62 9.63 -1.20 -17.56
N ILE A 63 8.92 -1.59 -16.50
CA ILE A 63 7.51 -1.99 -16.61
C ILE A 63 6.65 -0.83 -17.10
N ALA A 64 6.81 0.36 -16.51
CA ALA A 64 6.04 1.54 -16.90
C ALA A 64 6.32 1.95 -18.36
N GLN A 65 7.59 1.93 -18.78
CA GLN A 65 7.99 2.36 -20.11
C GLN A 65 7.59 1.38 -21.21
N ARG A 66 7.63 0.06 -20.93
CA ARG A 66 7.36 -0.98 -21.93
C ARG A 66 5.93 -1.50 -21.89
N GLY A 67 5.41 -1.73 -20.68
CA GLY A 67 4.06 -2.24 -20.45
C GLY A 67 3.01 -1.14 -20.35
N GLY A 68 3.42 0.09 -20.07
CA GLY A 68 2.53 1.23 -19.93
C GLY A 68 1.83 1.29 -18.57
N ALA A 69 0.94 2.27 -18.47
CA ALA A 69 0.00 2.45 -17.38
C ALA A 69 -1.28 1.63 -17.60
N ASP A 70 -2.10 1.50 -16.56
CA ASP A 70 -3.49 1.08 -16.77
C ASP A 70 -4.25 2.10 -17.64
N PRO A 71 -5.22 1.67 -18.47
CA PRO A 71 -5.99 2.58 -19.32
C PRO A 71 -6.63 3.73 -18.53
N GLY A 72 -6.36 4.97 -18.96
CA GLY A 72 -6.87 6.19 -18.31
C GLY A 72 -6.03 6.70 -17.13
N TYR A 73 -4.95 6.01 -16.78
CA TYR A 73 -3.99 6.45 -15.77
C TYR A 73 -2.74 7.07 -16.41
N PRO A 74 -2.08 8.00 -15.71
CA PRO A 74 -0.96 8.75 -16.27
C PRO A 74 0.38 7.99 -16.27
N GLY A 75 0.46 6.82 -15.63
CA GLY A 75 1.69 6.03 -15.53
C GLY A 75 2.60 6.40 -14.36
N LEU A 76 3.78 5.78 -14.34
CA LEU A 76 4.84 6.10 -13.38
C LEU A 76 5.58 7.38 -13.82
N TYR A 77 5.81 8.28 -12.87
CA TYR A 77 6.54 9.52 -13.12
C TYR A 77 7.95 9.44 -12.56
N GLY A 78 8.92 10.00 -13.29
CA GLY A 78 10.29 10.15 -12.83
C GLY A 78 11.32 9.87 -13.92
N PRO A 79 12.61 10.16 -13.66
CA PRO A 79 13.70 9.78 -14.54
C PRO A 79 13.94 8.26 -14.52
N GLU A 80 14.69 7.77 -15.51
CA GLU A 80 15.13 6.36 -15.62
C GLU A 80 15.91 5.90 -14.39
N GLU A 81 16.79 6.76 -13.90
CA GLU A 81 17.59 6.50 -12.71
C GLU A 81 16.91 7.05 -11.44
N PRO A 82 17.10 6.44 -10.27
CA PRO A 82 16.57 6.98 -9.02
C PRO A 82 17.03 8.42 -8.79
N ALA A 83 16.14 9.24 -8.23
CA ALA A 83 16.49 10.61 -7.87
C ALA A 83 17.69 10.61 -6.90
N PRO A 84 18.62 11.58 -7.04
CA PRO A 84 19.75 11.69 -6.13
C PRO A 84 19.26 11.87 -4.69
N SER A 85 20.00 11.31 -3.74
CA SER A 85 19.66 11.43 -2.32
C SER A 85 19.58 12.90 -1.92
N CYS A 86 18.44 13.30 -1.37
CA CYS A 86 18.24 14.63 -0.83
C CYS A 86 17.67 14.53 0.58
N ARG A 87 17.98 15.55 1.39
CA ARG A 87 17.43 15.65 2.73
C ARG A 87 15.98 16.17 2.65
N PRO A 88 14.99 15.48 3.24
CA PRO A 88 13.64 16.00 3.28
C PRO A 88 13.55 17.25 4.16
N GLY A 89 12.78 18.25 3.70
CA GLY A 89 12.55 19.48 4.46
C GLY A 89 11.63 19.25 5.65
N THR A 90 10.40 18.83 5.37
CA THR A 90 9.36 18.56 6.36
C THR A 90 8.69 17.22 6.07
N LEU A 91 8.44 16.42 7.10
CA LEU A 91 7.68 15.18 7.02
C LEU A 91 6.51 15.21 8.01
N LEU A 92 5.38 14.64 7.60
CA LEU A 92 4.25 14.39 8.49
C LEU A 92 4.42 12.98 9.08
N VAL A 93 4.32 12.86 10.40
CA VAL A 93 4.37 11.59 11.12
C VAL A 93 2.93 11.23 11.48
N LEU A 94 2.46 10.08 10.99
CA LEU A 94 1.08 9.64 11.13
C LEU A 94 0.98 8.34 11.92
N GLU A 95 0.19 8.35 12.99
CA GLU A 95 -0.17 7.19 13.79
C GLU A 95 -1.51 6.63 13.30
N THR A 96 -1.47 5.92 12.17
CA THR A 96 -2.68 5.37 11.52
C THR A 96 -3.30 4.17 12.29
N GLU A 97 -4.41 3.61 11.80
CA GLU A 97 -5.16 2.46 12.38
C GLU A 97 -4.28 1.33 12.95
N GLY A 98 -3.12 1.05 12.33
CA GLY A 98 -2.19 0.01 12.77
C GLY A 98 -1.38 0.33 14.04
N TRP A 99 -1.24 1.61 14.43
CA TRP A 99 -0.35 2.05 15.50
C TRP A 99 -0.72 1.46 16.86
N ALA A 100 -2.02 1.37 17.17
CA ALA A 100 -2.51 0.76 18.39
C ALA A 100 -2.10 -0.72 18.54
N GLN A 101 -1.76 -1.39 17.44
CA GLN A 101 -1.35 -2.80 17.39
C GLN A 101 0.18 -2.97 17.37
N CYS A 102 0.96 -1.89 17.22
CA CYS A 102 2.42 -1.95 17.23
C CYS A 102 2.95 -2.27 18.63
N ASP A 103 3.90 -3.21 18.72
CA ASP A 103 4.58 -3.54 19.97
C ASP A 103 5.62 -2.47 20.36
N ASP A 104 6.02 -2.49 21.63
CA ASP A 104 6.96 -1.49 22.17
C ASP A 104 8.32 -1.48 21.45
N PRO A 105 8.94 -2.63 21.09
CA PRO A 105 10.16 -2.63 20.30
C PRO A 105 10.02 -1.95 18.94
N THR A 106 8.92 -2.19 18.22
CA THR A 106 8.66 -1.56 16.92
C THR A 106 8.46 -0.05 17.07
N ARG A 107 7.71 0.38 18.10
CA ARG A 107 7.52 1.81 18.41
C ARG A 107 8.84 2.49 18.73
N ALA A 108 9.68 1.86 19.55
CA ALA A 108 11.00 2.38 19.90
C ALA A 108 11.91 2.50 18.66
N GLY A 109 11.93 1.48 17.79
CA GLY A 109 12.67 1.52 16.53
C GLY A 109 12.21 2.64 15.60
N PHE A 110 10.89 2.83 15.47
CA PHE A 110 10.31 3.92 14.69
C PHE A 110 10.71 5.30 15.24
N HIS A 111 10.57 5.53 16.54
CA HIS A 111 11.00 6.79 17.17
C HIS A 111 12.50 7.04 17.01
N GLY A 112 13.34 6.00 17.07
CA GLY A 112 14.77 6.12 16.78
C GLY A 112 15.06 6.63 15.37
N ILE A 113 14.29 6.20 14.36
CA ILE A 113 14.39 6.74 12.98
C ILE A 113 13.96 8.21 12.94
N LEU A 114 12.88 8.58 13.64
CA LEU A 114 12.42 9.98 13.70
C LEU A 114 13.45 10.90 14.34
N ASP A 115 14.11 10.45 15.39
CA ASP A 115 15.17 11.22 16.06
C ASP A 115 16.39 11.38 15.15
N GLN A 116 16.77 10.34 14.39
CA GLN A 116 17.79 10.46 13.37
C GLN A 116 17.41 11.53 12.32
N LEU A 117 16.17 11.54 11.83
CA LEU A 117 15.71 12.54 10.85
C LEU A 117 15.74 13.96 11.43
N ARG A 118 15.29 14.16 12.68
CA ARG A 118 15.39 15.45 13.39
C ARG A 118 16.82 15.91 13.56
N ASN A 119 17.74 15.01 13.89
CA ASN A 119 19.17 15.32 14.04
C ASN A 119 19.82 15.74 12.72
N HIS A 120 19.30 15.27 11.58
CA HIS A 120 19.70 15.76 10.25
C HIS A 120 18.97 17.06 9.87
N GLY A 121 18.10 17.60 10.73
CA GLY A 121 17.40 18.87 10.59
C GLY A 121 16.10 18.79 9.78
N THR A 122 15.54 17.60 9.58
CA THR A 122 14.20 17.44 9.00
C THR A 122 13.13 17.85 10.02
N VAL A 123 12.21 18.70 9.61
CA VAL A 123 11.07 19.11 10.45
C VAL A 123 10.06 17.97 10.48
N LEU A 124 9.65 17.53 11.66
CA LEU A 124 8.61 16.51 11.83
C LEU A 124 7.37 17.15 12.43
N LEU A 125 6.22 16.98 11.76
CA LEU A 125 4.92 17.42 12.24
C LEU A 125 4.05 16.21 12.58
N THR A 126 3.36 16.28 13.71
CA THR A 126 2.46 15.25 14.25
C THR A 126 1.05 15.81 14.41
N HIS A 127 0.08 14.96 14.78
CA HIS A 127 -1.26 15.43 15.12
C HIS A 127 -1.29 16.46 16.28
N GLN A 128 -0.26 16.50 17.13
CA GLN A 128 -0.14 17.46 18.22
C GLN A 128 0.24 18.86 17.73
N ASP A 129 0.89 18.95 16.56
CA ASP A 129 1.41 20.20 16.02
C ASP A 129 0.38 20.94 15.15
N HIS A 130 -0.61 20.25 14.58
CA HIS A 130 -1.57 20.86 13.66
C HIS A 130 -2.94 20.16 13.63
N PRO A 131 -4.07 20.88 13.83
CA PRO A 131 -5.42 20.28 13.85
C PRO A 131 -5.82 19.54 12.57
N ALA A 132 -5.31 19.97 11.39
CA ALA A 132 -5.58 19.26 10.14
C ALA A 132 -4.93 17.86 10.09
N LEU A 133 -3.80 17.63 10.80
CA LEU A 133 -3.19 16.30 10.90
C LEU A 133 -4.05 15.39 11.77
N GLU A 134 -4.52 15.89 12.93
CA GLU A 134 -5.46 15.16 13.78
C GLU A 134 -6.76 14.82 13.02
N HIS A 135 -7.31 15.78 12.27
CA HIS A 135 -8.48 15.54 11.43
C HIS A 135 -8.20 14.48 10.35
N PHE A 136 -7.03 14.55 9.70
CA PHE A 136 -6.64 13.58 8.68
C PHE A 136 -6.55 12.17 9.25
N GLU A 137 -5.85 11.95 10.36
CA GLU A 137 -5.76 10.64 11.02
C GLU A 137 -7.14 10.09 11.37
N LYS A 138 -8.01 10.91 11.99
CA LYS A 138 -9.39 10.52 12.32
C LYS A 138 -10.21 10.15 11.08
N SER A 139 -9.98 10.81 9.94
CA SER A 139 -10.71 10.55 8.70
C SER A 139 -10.37 9.18 8.06
N ILE A 140 -9.19 8.63 8.37
CA ILE A 140 -8.67 7.40 7.76
C ILE A 140 -8.64 6.19 8.71
N ASP A 141 -9.05 6.36 9.97
CA ASP A 141 -8.94 5.33 11.04
C ASP A 141 -9.75 4.03 10.77
N ARG A 142 -10.67 4.06 9.80
CA ARG A 142 -11.48 2.88 9.41
C ARG A 142 -11.19 2.36 8.00
N ASN A 143 -10.08 2.77 7.41
CA ASN A 143 -9.76 2.45 6.02
C ASN A 143 -9.62 0.94 5.78
N THR A 144 -9.08 0.17 6.72
CA THR A 144 -8.94 -1.28 6.53
C THR A 144 -10.30 -1.96 6.46
N ALA A 145 -11.22 -1.59 7.34
CA ALA A 145 -12.58 -2.13 7.34
C ALA A 145 -13.34 -1.72 6.08
N LEU A 146 -13.25 -0.45 5.67
CA LEU A 146 -13.89 0.05 4.45
C LEU A 146 -13.36 -0.65 3.20
N CYS A 147 -12.04 -0.81 3.09
CA CYS A 147 -11.41 -1.54 1.99
C CYS A 147 -11.93 -2.98 1.91
N ARG A 148 -12.04 -3.70 3.04
CA ARG A 148 -12.59 -5.07 3.07
C ARG A 148 -14.04 -5.11 2.58
N VAL A 149 -14.86 -4.13 2.92
CA VAL A 149 -16.24 -4.02 2.42
C VAL A 149 -16.27 -3.81 0.91
N LEU A 150 -15.44 -2.90 0.39
CA LEU A 150 -15.34 -2.63 -1.05
C LEU A 150 -14.87 -3.87 -1.82
N CYS A 151 -13.79 -4.52 -1.39
CA CYS A 151 -13.31 -5.73 -2.05
C CYS A 151 -14.35 -6.87 -1.98
N SER A 152 -15.06 -7.03 -0.86
CA SER A 152 -16.14 -8.02 -0.75
C SER A 152 -17.26 -7.75 -1.75
N TYR A 153 -17.62 -6.47 -1.94
CA TYR A 153 -18.60 -6.08 -2.94
C TYR A 153 -18.10 -6.33 -4.36
N GLU A 154 -16.86 -5.98 -4.68
CA GLU A 154 -16.25 -6.18 -6.01
C GLU A 154 -16.15 -7.67 -6.36
N MET A 155 -15.74 -8.50 -5.40
CA MET A 155 -15.62 -9.94 -5.58
C MET A 155 -16.96 -10.68 -5.60
N ARG A 156 -18.10 -10.00 -5.36
CA ARG A 156 -19.42 -10.66 -5.21
C ARG A 156 -19.80 -11.53 -6.40
N TRP A 157 -19.36 -11.18 -7.61
CA TRP A 157 -19.68 -11.93 -8.83
C TRP A 157 -18.82 -13.18 -8.94
N ALA A 158 -17.51 -13.05 -8.74
CA ALA A 158 -16.59 -14.19 -8.69
C ALA A 158 -17.01 -15.18 -7.59
N LEU A 159 -17.34 -14.67 -6.40
CA LEU A 159 -17.75 -15.48 -5.25
C LEU A 159 -19.15 -16.08 -5.37
N ARG A 160 -20.02 -15.56 -6.24
CA ARG A 160 -21.37 -16.12 -6.44
C ARG A 160 -21.31 -17.57 -6.91
N ASN A 161 -20.47 -17.86 -7.91
CA ASN A 161 -20.36 -19.20 -8.46
C ASN A 161 -19.73 -20.16 -7.45
N TYR A 162 -18.74 -19.69 -6.69
CA TYR A 162 -18.17 -20.47 -5.59
C TYR A 162 -19.20 -20.80 -4.51
N ARG A 163 -20.20 -19.94 -4.28
CA ARG A 163 -21.19 -20.18 -3.21
C ARG A 163 -22.02 -21.40 -3.55
N ASP A 164 -22.36 -21.54 -4.83
CA ASP A 164 -23.19 -22.62 -5.33
C ASP A 164 -22.46 -23.98 -5.27
N THR A 165 -21.13 -23.99 -5.07
CA THR A 165 -20.35 -25.22 -4.79
C THR A 165 -20.48 -25.72 -3.34
N GLY A 166 -20.99 -24.90 -2.42
CA GLY A 166 -21.03 -25.22 -0.99
C GLY A 166 -19.67 -25.17 -0.27
N LEU A 167 -18.57 -24.89 -0.99
CA LEU A 167 -17.21 -24.85 -0.43
C LEU A 167 -16.83 -23.49 0.17
N LEU A 168 -17.68 -22.48 0.04
CA LEU A 168 -17.45 -21.15 0.62
C LEU A 168 -17.76 -21.16 2.13
N ALA A 169 -16.79 -20.74 2.94
CA ALA A 169 -17.01 -20.61 4.38
C ALA A 169 -18.12 -19.58 4.67
N ARG A 170 -18.93 -19.82 5.70
CA ARG A 170 -20.10 -18.98 6.04
C ARG A 170 -19.75 -17.51 6.33
N ASN A 171 -18.50 -17.24 6.70
CA ASN A 171 -18.01 -15.90 7.06
C ASN A 171 -17.28 -15.19 5.90
N SER A 172 -17.13 -15.81 4.74
CA SER A 172 -16.33 -15.25 3.62
C SER A 172 -17.05 -14.14 2.86
N VAL A 173 -18.34 -13.90 3.13
CA VAL A 173 -19.16 -12.92 2.40
C VAL A 173 -19.82 -11.96 3.39
N ILE A 174 -19.03 -11.00 3.88
CA ILE A 174 -19.56 -9.91 4.69
C ILE A 174 -20.50 -9.09 3.80
N GLY A 175 -21.79 -9.03 4.15
CA GLY A 175 -22.78 -8.16 3.50
C GLY A 175 -23.85 -8.83 2.63
N TRP A 176 -23.80 -10.15 2.39
CA TRP A 176 -24.81 -10.87 1.60
C TRP A 176 -26.06 -11.29 2.39
N ARG A 177 -26.45 -10.54 3.43
CA ARG A 177 -27.80 -10.73 3.97
C ARG A 177 -28.78 -10.11 2.96
N ARG A 178 -29.54 -10.97 2.27
CA ARG A 178 -30.69 -10.57 1.45
C ARG A 178 -31.52 -9.56 2.25
N ARG A 179 -31.63 -8.32 1.77
CA ARG A 179 -32.84 -7.52 2.04
C ARG A 179 -33.94 -8.11 1.16
N ASN A 180 -34.48 -9.25 1.57
CA ASN A 180 -35.74 -9.75 1.05
C ASN A 180 -36.73 -9.72 2.23
N SER A 181 -37.49 -8.64 2.30
CA SER A 181 -38.86 -8.61 2.81
C SER A 181 -39.71 -8.03 1.69
#